data_AF-A0A2H0TDP6-F1
#
_entry.id   AF-A0A2H0TDP6-F1
#
_cell.length_a   1.000
_cell.length_b   1.000
_cell.length_c   1.000
_cell.angle_alpha   90.00
_cell.angle_beta   90.00
_cell.angle_gamma   90.00
#
_symmetry.space_group_name_H-M   'P 1'
#
loop_
_entity.id
_entity.type
_entity.pdbx_description
1 polymer ?
#
loop_
_entity_poly.entity_id
_entity_poly.type
_entity_poly.pdbx_seq_one_letter_code
_entity_poly.pdbx_strand_id
1 'polypeptide(L)' 'MNKNPQTINEDFVTSEIFLANYNKTIPKSFPRATTKALEQFRNIYPNLFKNSDEWSIRKHRKRFMDWISSH' A
#
# COMPACT_ATOMS: atom_id res chain seq x y z
N MET A 1 2.32 -6.98 27.15
CA MET A 1 2.06 -7.11 25.70
C MET A 1 3.26 -6.53 24.96
N ASN A 2 4.22 -7.38 24.62
CA ASN A 2 5.47 -6.96 24.01
C ASN A 2 5.22 -6.85 22.51
N LYS A 3 4.92 -5.64 22.02
CA LYS A 3 4.91 -5.36 20.58
C LYS A 3 6.37 -5.33 20.12
N ASN A 4 6.91 -6.51 19.86
CA ASN A 4 8.20 -6.67 19.21
C ASN A 4 8.14 -5.89 17.88
N PRO A 5 8.99 -4.89 17.62
CA PRO A 5 9.12 -4.32 16.29
C PRO A 5 9.83 -5.38 15.45
N GLN A 6 9.07 -6.37 14.97
CA GLN A 6 9.57 -7.29 13.96
C GLN A 6 10.03 -6.43 12.80
N THR A 7 11.34 -6.51 12.57
CA THR A 7 12.05 -6.06 11.39
C THR A 7 11.22 -6.38 10.16
N ILE A 8 10.50 -5.37 9.68
CA ILE A 8 9.76 -5.44 8.43
C ILE A 8 10.86 -5.59 7.39
N ASN A 9 11.05 -6.79 6.85
CA ASN A 9 11.91 -6.98 5.68
C ASN A 9 11.42 -5.98 4.64
N GLU A 10 12.23 -4.96 4.35
CA GLU A 10 11.78 -3.67 3.78
C GLU A 10 11.19 -3.75 2.36
N ASP A 11 11.08 -4.95 1.78
CA ASP A 11 10.63 -5.13 0.42
C ASP A 11 9.15 -5.49 0.27
N PHE A 12 8.56 -6.25 1.20
CA PHE A 12 7.20 -6.78 1.04
C PHE A 12 6.36 -6.75 2.33
N VAL A 13 5.11 -6.31 2.21
CA VAL A 13 4.13 -6.14 3.28
C VAL A 13 2.75 -6.62 2.83
N THR A 14 1.86 -6.89 3.78
CA THR A 14 0.45 -7.17 3.47
C THR A 14 -0.28 -5.91 3.01
N SER A 15 -1.44 -6.07 2.36
CA SER A 15 -2.32 -4.96 1.97
C SER A 15 -2.77 -4.13 3.18
N GLU A 16 -3.01 -4.76 4.32
CA GLU A 16 -3.39 -4.10 5.58
C GLU A 16 -2.28 -3.23 6.14
N ILE A 17 -1.03 -3.74 6.15
CA ILE A 17 0.14 -2.97 6.59
C ILE A 17 0.39 -1.81 5.61
N PHE A 18 0.26 -2.05 4.30
CA PHE A 18 0.36 -0.99 3.29
C PHE A 18 -0.71 0.09 3.52
N LEU A 19 -1.97 -0.30 3.73
CA LEU A 19 -3.09 0.60 3.99
C LEU A 19 -2.83 1.49 5.20
N ALA A 20 -2.43 0.88 6.32
CA ALA A 20 -2.14 1.58 7.56
C ALA A 20 -0.95 2.54 7.39
N ASN A 21 0.14 2.10 6.75
CA ASN A 21 1.32 2.92 6.49
C ASN A 21 1.00 4.10 5.56
N TYR A 22 0.28 3.83 4.47
CA TYR A 22 -0.17 4.85 3.52
C TYR A 22 -0.98 5.92 4.24
N ASN A 23 -2.07 5.53 4.91
CA ASN A 23 -2.95 6.47 5.61
C ASN A 23 -2.24 7.20 6.76
N LYS A 24 -1.21 6.60 7.39
CA LYS A 24 -0.44 7.31 8.42
C LYS A 24 0.50 8.38 7.84
N THR A 25 0.99 8.18 6.62
CA THR A 25 2.12 8.96 6.06
C THR A 25 1.73 9.93 4.95
N ILE A 26 0.51 9.85 4.40
CA ILE A 26 0.06 10.78 3.38
C ILE A 26 -0.27 12.18 3.94
N PRO A 27 -0.12 13.24 3.13
CA PRO A 27 -0.63 14.56 3.47
C PRO A 27 -2.14 14.53 3.72
N LYS A 28 -2.64 15.41 4.60
CA LYS A 28 -4.08 15.52 4.92
C LYS A 28 -4.95 15.91 3.71
N SER A 29 -4.36 16.57 2.71
CA SER A 29 -5.02 16.95 1.46
C SER A 29 -5.16 15.81 0.46
N PHE A 30 -4.51 14.67 0.71
CA PHE A 30 -4.56 13.52 -0.19
C PHE A 30 -5.70 12.56 0.19
N PRO A 31 -6.34 11.90 -0.79
CA PRO A 31 -7.37 10.92 -0.52
C PRO A 31 -6.86 9.77 0.35
N ARG A 32 -7.69 9.37 1.32
CA ARG A 32 -7.42 8.22 2.18
C ARG A 32 -7.62 6.93 1.39
N ALA A 33 -6.68 6.01 1.51
CA ALA A 33 -6.83 4.68 0.96
C ALA A 33 -7.89 3.89 1.74
N THR A 34 -8.58 3.01 1.05
CA THR A 34 -9.48 1.99 1.62
C THR A 34 -9.07 0.62 1.09
N THR A 35 -9.53 -0.46 1.73
CA THR A 35 -9.30 -1.83 1.25
C THR A 35 -9.83 -2.00 -0.18
N LYS A 36 -11.02 -1.46 -0.47
CA LYS A 36 -11.62 -1.48 -1.81
C LYS A 36 -10.73 -0.78 -2.85
N ALA A 37 -10.15 0.36 -2.50
CA ALA A 37 -9.24 1.08 -3.41
C ALA A 37 -7.96 0.28 -3.69
N LEU A 38 -7.42 -0.42 -2.70
CA LEU A 38 -6.26 -1.30 -2.88
C LEU A 38 -6.57 -2.49 -3.80
N GLU A 39 -7.74 -3.11 -3.64
CA GLU A 39 -8.21 -4.18 -4.52
C GLU A 39 -8.40 -3.70 -5.97
N GLN A 40 -9.03 -2.54 -6.16
CA GLN A 40 -9.20 -1.93 -7.47
C GLN A 40 -7.86 -1.63 -8.14
N PHE A 41 -6.92 -1.01 -7.42
CA PHE A 41 -5.59 -0.73 -7.93
C PHE A 41 -4.88 -2.01 -8.37
N ARG A 42 -4.97 -3.07 -7.58
CA ARG A 42 -4.35 -4.36 -7.90
C ARG A 42 -4.96 -5.00 -9.14
N ASN A 43 -6.28 -4.93 -9.29
CA ASN A 43 -6.97 -5.45 -10.47
C ASN A 43 -6.61 -4.66 -11.75
N ILE A 44 -6.35 -3.36 -11.63
CA ILE A 44 -5.93 -2.51 -12.76
C ILE A 44 -4.46 -2.73 -13.12
N TYR A 45 -3.60 -2.97 -12.13
CA TYR A 45 -2.15 -3.10 -12.32
C TYR A 45 -1.58 -4.44 -11.82
N PRO A 46 -2.10 -5.60 -12.27
CA PRO A 46 -1.66 -6.91 -11.78
C PRO A 46 -0.17 -7.16 -12.03
N ASN A 47 0.39 -6.59 -13.11
CA ASN A 47 1.81 -6.70 -13.47
C ASN A 47 2.78 -6.08 -12.46
N LEU A 48 2.29 -5.24 -11.53
CA LEU A 48 3.13 -4.70 -10.44
C LEU A 48 3.35 -5.74 -9.33
N PHE A 49 2.53 -6.79 -9.27
CA PHE A 49 2.51 -7.80 -8.23
C PHE A 49 3.13 -9.10 -8.76
N LYS A 50 4.47 -9.18 -8.74
CA LYS A 50 5.23 -10.33 -9.28
C LYS A 50 4.97 -11.66 -8.55
N ASN A 51 4.74 -11.61 -7.23
CA ASN A 51 4.47 -12.78 -6.38
C ASN A 51 3.03 -12.74 -5.84
N SER A 52 2.09 -12.51 -6.75
CA SER A 52 0.63 -12.47 -6.56
C SER A 52 0.11 -11.44 -5.55
N ASP A 53 0.56 -11.36 -4.30
CA ASP A 53 -0.16 -10.66 -3.22
C ASP A 53 0.68 -9.65 -2.42
N GLU A 54 1.98 -9.57 -2.68
CA GLU A 54 2.89 -8.79 -1.86
C GLU A 54 2.88 -7.30 -2.25
N TRP A 55 2.45 -6.45 -1.33
CA TRP A 55 2.61 -5.00 -1.44
C TRP A 55 4.03 -4.62 -1.06
N SER A 56 4.47 -3.46 -1.53
CA SER A 56 5.78 -2.92 -1.20
C SER A 56 5.61 -1.43 -1.05
N ILE A 57 5.88 -0.88 0.14
CA ILE A 57 5.75 0.55 0.39
C ILE A 57 6.58 1.33 -0.64
N ARG A 58 7.82 0.91 -0.88
CA ARG A 58 8.73 1.60 -1.79
C ARG A 58 8.28 1.53 -3.25
N LYS A 59 7.82 0.38 -3.73
CA LYS A 59 7.45 0.19 -5.14
C LYS A 59 6.04 0.69 -5.47
N HIS A 60 5.08 0.47 -4.56
CA HIS A 60 3.66 0.72 -4.86
C HIS A 60 3.17 2.09 -4.40
N ARG A 61 3.78 2.72 -3.38
CA ARG A 61 3.24 3.97 -2.79
C ARG A 61 3.10 5.09 -3.81
N LYS A 62 4.14 5.38 -4.58
CA LYS A 62 4.09 6.46 -5.58
C LYS A 62 3.01 6.19 -6.63
N ARG A 63 3.01 5.00 -7.22
CA ARG A 63 2.04 4.65 -8.26
C ARG A 63 0.61 4.59 -7.75
N PHE A 64 0.42 4.14 -6.50
CA PHE A 64 -0.87 4.16 -5.84
C PHE A 64 -1.34 5.61 -5.55
N MET A 65 -0.45 6.51 -5.12
CA MET A 65 -0.75 7.94 -4.96
C MET A 65 -1.22 8.57 -6.28
N ASP A 66 -0.46 8.37 -7.36
CA ASP A 66 -0.80 8.94 -8.67
C ASP A 66 -2.16 8.42 -9.18
N TRP A 67 -2.46 7.15 -8.91
CA TRP A 67 -3.72 6.53 -9.30
C TRP A 67 -4.91 7.01 -8.46
N ILE A 68 -4.80 7.00 -7.13
CA ILE A 68 -5.90 7.37 -6.22
C ILE A 68 -6.20 8.87 -6.20
N SER A 69 -5.27 9.73 -6.61
CA SER A 69 -5.59 11.15 -6.82
C SER A 69 -6.34 11.43 -8.11
N SER A 70 -6.43 10.43 -9.01
CA SER A 70 -7.04 10.56 -10.33
C SER A 70 -8.38 9.82 -10.47
N HIS A 71 -8.85 9.15 -9.41
CA HIS A 71 -10.09 8.36 -9.34
C HIS A 71 -10.87 8.70 -8.07
#